data_AF-A0AAN0JVK8-F1
#
_entry.id   AF-A0AAN0JVK8-F1
#
_cell.length_a   1.000
_cell.length_b   1.000
_cell.length_c   1.000
_cell.angle_alpha   90.00
_cell.angle_beta   90.00
_cell.angle_gamma   90.00
#
_symmetry.space_group_name_H-M   'P 1'
#
loop_
_entity.id
_entity.type
_entity.pdbx_description
1 polymer ?
#
loop_
_entity_poly.entity_id
_entity_poly.type
_entity_poly.pdbx_seq_one_letter_code
_entity_poly.pdbx_strand_id
1 'polypeptide(L)'
;MYEIWSLGHKPFENYTNQKCLRMLDSGFRLPPPPGCPRSIYEMMIQCWHPDTGSRPTFVQLVSRLSLSDAKLLSTVSSDTTAIGGPLETGHQLYTELQNMYQ
;
A
#
# COMPACT_ATOMS: atom_id res chain seq x y z
N MET A 1 -4.09 6.45 3.30
CA MET A 1 -2.61 6.40 3.19
C MET A 1 -2.15 6.29 1.74
N TYR A 2 -2.74 5.41 0.92
CA TYR A 2 -2.46 5.34 -0.52
C TYR A 2 -2.51 6.70 -1.21
N GLU A 3 -3.63 7.44 -1.06
CA GLU A 3 -3.82 8.77 -1.65
C GLU A 3 -2.73 9.77 -1.29
N ILE A 4 -2.13 9.67 -0.09
CA ILE A 4 -1.06 10.57 0.35
C ILE A 4 0.19 10.31 -0.48
N TRP A 5 0.57 9.03 -0.63
CA TRP A 5 1.76 8.61 -1.37
C TRP A 5 1.59 8.68 -2.88
N SER A 6 0.35 8.59 -3.36
CA SER A 6 0.00 8.80 -4.76
C SER A 6 -0.32 10.26 -5.06
N LEU A 7 0.07 11.23 -4.22
CA LEU A 7 -0.11 12.67 -4.46
C LEU A 7 -1.56 13.08 -4.82
N GLY A 8 -2.55 12.44 -4.19
CA GLY A 8 -3.97 12.73 -4.37
C GLY A 8 -4.65 11.95 -5.50
N HIS A 9 -3.95 11.05 -6.20
CA HIS A 9 -4.59 10.19 -7.21
C HIS A 9 -5.69 9.32 -6.60
N LYS A 10 -6.83 9.28 -7.29
CA LYS A 10 -8.01 8.53 -6.85
C LYS A 10 -7.76 7.01 -6.90
N PRO A 11 -7.98 6.27 -5.80
CA PRO A 11 -7.93 4.81 -5.80
C PRO A 11 -8.92 4.24 -6.81
N PHE A 12 -8.47 3.27 -7.61
CA PHE A 12 -9.29 2.59 -8.62
C PHE A 12 -10.01 3.53 -9.61
N GLU A 13 -9.42 4.68 -9.94
CA GLU A 13 -10.03 5.72 -10.78
C GLU A 13 -10.66 5.21 -12.08
N ASN A 14 -10.02 4.23 -12.72
CA ASN A 14 -10.43 3.66 -14.02
C ASN A 14 -11.44 2.51 -13.91
N TYR A 15 -11.98 2.23 -12.72
CA TYR A 15 -12.85 1.08 -12.47
C TYR A 15 -14.21 1.52 -11.92
N THR A 16 -15.27 0.85 -12.36
CA THR A 16 -16.58 0.99 -11.73
C THR A 16 -16.59 0.33 -10.36
N ASN A 17 -17.50 0.74 -9.48
CA ASN A 17 -17.63 0.15 -8.13
C ASN A 17 -17.81 -1.37 -8.19
N GLN A 18 -18.63 -1.89 -9.12
CA GLN A 18 -18.82 -3.33 -9.28
C GLN A 18 -17.53 -4.06 -9.70
N LYS A 19 -16.71 -3.44 -10.56
CA LYS A 19 -15.43 -4.04 -10.96
C LYS A 19 -14.41 -3.97 -9.82
N CYS A 20 -14.38 -2.88 -9.06
CA CYS A 20 -13.55 -2.76 -7.86
C CYS A 20 -13.86 -3.86 -6.85
N LEU A 21 -15.13 -4.09 -6.52
CA LEU A 21 -15.54 -5.12 -5.58
C LEU A 21 -15.03 -6.50 -6.00
N ARG A 22 -15.25 -6.89 -7.28
CA ARG A 22 -14.76 -8.17 -7.80
C ARG A 22 -13.24 -8.31 -7.71
N MET A 23 -12.48 -7.23 -7.92
CA MET A 23 -11.02 -7.25 -7.78
C MET A 23 -10.62 -7.41 -6.31
N LEU A 24 -11.25 -6.69 -5.40
CA LEU A 24 -10.97 -6.81 -3.96
C LEU A 24 -11.28 -8.22 -3.44
N ASP A 25 -12.38 -8.81 -3.90
CA ASP A 25 -12.80 -10.18 -3.58
C ASP A 25 -11.83 -11.23 -4.15
N SER A 26 -11.18 -10.96 -5.29
CA SER A 26 -10.13 -11.82 -5.85
C SER A 26 -8.77 -11.67 -5.15
N GLY A 27 -8.70 -10.92 -4.05
CA GLY A 27 -7.45 -10.64 -3.33
C GLY A 27 -6.61 -9.52 -3.94
N PHE A 28 -7.03 -8.89 -5.05
CA PHE A 28 -6.26 -7.79 -5.63
C PHE A 28 -6.19 -6.61 -4.66
N ARG A 29 -5.01 -6.02 -4.55
CA ARG A 29 -4.75 -4.77 -3.83
C ARG A 29 -3.97 -3.83 -4.74
N LEU A 30 -4.13 -2.53 -4.50
CA LEU A 30 -3.40 -1.53 -5.29
C LEU A 30 -1.89 -1.71 -5.05
N PRO A 31 -1.06 -1.68 -6.12
CA PRO A 31 0.39 -1.73 -5.99
C PRO A 31 0.92 -0.50 -5.24
N PRO A 32 2.14 -0.52 -4.68
CA PRO A 32 2.69 0.64 -4.00
C PRO A 32 2.76 1.86 -4.94
N PRO A 33 2.31 3.05 -4.50
CA PRO A 33 2.57 4.27 -5.26
C PRO A 33 4.07 4.54 -5.43
N PRO A 34 4.46 5.31 -6.46
CA PRO A 34 5.86 5.60 -6.69
C PRO A 34 6.53 6.33 -5.53
N GLY A 35 7.73 5.86 -5.16
CA GLY A 35 8.48 6.37 -4.02
C GLY A 35 7.90 6.03 -2.65
N CYS A 36 6.89 5.17 -2.57
CA CYS A 36 6.35 4.67 -1.31
C CYS A 36 7.36 3.71 -0.63
N PRO A 37 7.79 4.00 0.61
CA PRO A 37 8.66 3.10 1.36
C PRO A 37 7.97 1.77 1.65
N ARG A 38 8.74 0.68 1.63
CA ARG A 38 8.24 -0.68 1.89
C ARG A 38 7.46 -0.79 3.20
N SER A 39 7.96 -0.21 4.28
CA SER A 39 7.35 -0.22 5.62
C SER A 39 5.97 0.44 5.65
N ILE A 40 5.80 1.52 4.90
CA ILE A 40 4.50 2.19 4.73
C ILE A 40 3.57 1.28 3.92
N TYR A 41 4.04 0.73 2.81
CA TYR A 41 3.22 -0.15 1.99
C TYR A 41 2.79 -1.42 2.74
N GLU A 42 3.67 -2.01 3.54
CA GLU A 42 3.36 -3.10 4.45
C GLU A 42 2.22 -2.73 5.41
N MET A 43 2.25 -1.52 5.98
CA MET A 43 1.17 -1.01 6.82
C MET A 43 -0.15 -0.86 6.04
N MET A 44 -0.10 -0.37 4.79
CA MET A 44 -1.29 -0.32 3.92
C MET A 44 -1.88 -1.71 3.69
N ILE A 45 -1.03 -2.69 3.35
CA ILE A 45 -1.41 -4.07 3.09
C ILE A 45 -2.05 -4.72 4.33
N GLN A 46 -1.50 -4.50 5.52
CA GLN A 46 -2.11 -4.96 6.78
C GLN A 46 -3.48 -4.31 7.06
N CYS A 47 -3.66 -3.03 6.70
CA CYS A 47 -4.96 -2.38 6.82
C CYS A 47 -6.01 -2.93 5.83
N TRP A 48 -5.57 -3.49 4.70
CA TRP A 48 -6.42 -4.08 3.67
C TRP A 48 -6.61 -5.59 3.82
N HIS A 49 -6.34 -6.13 5.01
CA HIS A 49 -6.56 -7.55 5.31
C HIS A 49 -8.03 -7.94 5.07
N PRO A 50 -8.30 -9.08 4.39
CA PRO A 50 -9.67 -9.52 4.12
C PRO A 50 -10.46 -9.74 5.42
N ASP A 51 -9.91 -10.52 6.36
CA ASP A 51 -10.45 -10.66 7.71
C ASP A 51 -10.33 -9.34 8.49
N THR A 52 -11.43 -8.90 9.08
CA THR A 52 -11.52 -7.67 9.87
C THR A 52 -10.82 -7.79 11.22
N GLY A 53 -10.78 -8.99 11.82
CA GLY A 53 -10.13 -9.23 13.11
C GLY A 53 -8.60 -9.14 13.04
N SER A 54 -8.03 -9.41 11.87
CA SER A 54 -6.59 -9.33 11.61
C SER A 54 -6.10 -7.92 11.24
N ARG A 55 -7.00 -6.94 11.08
CA ARG A 55 -6.62 -5.56 10.76
C ARG A 55 -6.04 -4.87 12.00
N PRO A 56 -4.97 -4.08 11.87
CA PRO A 56 -4.39 -3.37 13.00
C PRO A 56 -5.35 -2.30 13.54
N THR A 57 -5.35 -2.14 14.86
CA THR A 57 -6.06 -1.06 15.54
C THR A 57 -5.38 0.28 15.30
N PHE A 58 -6.12 1.38 15.49
CA PHE A 58 -5.53 2.72 15.41
C PHE A 58 -4.39 2.94 16.42
N VAL A 59 -4.47 2.34 17.62
CA VAL A 59 -3.39 2.42 18.61
C VAL A 59 -2.09 1.81 18.07
N GLN A 60 -2.18 0.65 17.42
CA GLN A 60 -1.03 0.01 16.78
C GLN A 60 -0.51 0.83 15.60
N LEU A 61 -1.39 1.41 14.79
CA LEU A 61 -1.02 2.26 13.66
C LEU A 61 -0.29 3.53 14.12
N VAL A 62 -0.82 4.24 15.12
CA VAL A 62 -0.19 5.46 15.68
C VAL A 62 1.16 5.13 16.29
N SER A 63 1.28 4.04 17.05
CA SER A 63 2.55 3.60 17.62
C SER A 63 3.61 3.37 16.55
N ARG A 64 3.24 2.75 15.41
CA ARG A 64 4.16 2.56 14.28
C ARG A 64 4.48 3.87 13.57
N LEU A 65 3.50 4.73 13.33
CA LEU A 65 3.70 6.03 12.67
C LEU A 65 4.46 7.04 13.53
N SER A 66 4.58 6.78 14.83
CA SER A 66 5.36 7.60 15.77
C SER A 66 6.84 7.17 15.84
N LEU A 67 7.26 6.19 15.04
CA LEU A 67 8.67 5.82 14.88
C LEU A 67 9.44 6.93 14.15
N SER A 68 10.77 6.94 14.27
CA SER A 68 11.60 7.94 13.59
C SER A 68 11.52 7.83 12.06
N ASP A 69 11.68 8.96 11.37
CA ASP A 69 11.70 9.02 9.91
C ASP A 69 12.72 8.06 9.29
N ALA A 70 13.89 7.90 9.93
CA ALA A 70 14.90 6.94 9.49
C ALA A 70 14.39 5.49 9.44
N LYS A 71 13.39 5.13 10.26
CA LYS A 71 12.79 3.80 10.30
C LYS A 71 11.55 3.68 9.42
N LEU A 72 10.79 4.77 9.27
CA LEU A 72 9.58 4.80 8.44
C LEU A 72 9.88 5.01 6.97
N LEU A 73 10.85 5.86 6.66
CA LEU A 73 11.19 6.25 5.30
C LEU A 73 12.45 5.54 4.78
N SER A 74 12.96 4.52 5.50
CA SER A 74 14.10 3.74 5.03
C SER A 74 13.75 3.04 3.72
N THR A 75 14.25 3.58 2.62
CA THR A 75 14.29 2.94 1.32
C THR A 75 15.48 1.99 1.28
N VAL A 76 15.25 0.72 1.62
CA VAL A 76 16.28 -0.31 1.40
C VAL A 76 16.49 -0.41 -0.12
N SER A 77 17.70 -0.07 -0.55
CA SER A 77 18.08 0.18 -1.96
C SER A 77 17.88 -1.03 -2.88
N SER A 78 17.08 -0.83 -3.95
CA SER A 78 17.35 -1.16 -5.39
C SER A 78 16.07 -1.05 -6.23
N ASP A 79 14.89 -1.18 -5.59
CA ASP A 79 13.60 -1.34 -6.27
C ASP A 79 12.59 -0.22 -5.97
N THR A 80 13.03 1.04 -5.82
CA THR A 80 12.09 2.16 -5.56
C THR A 80 12.02 3.12 -6.72
N THR A 81 10.82 3.31 -7.25
CA THR A 81 10.50 4.34 -8.23
C THR A 81 10.50 5.72 -7.57
N ALA A 82 10.68 6.79 -8.33
CA ALA A 82 10.69 8.15 -7.79
C ALA A 82 9.27 8.63 -7.43
N ILE A 83 9.12 9.40 -6.35
CA ILE A 83 7.85 10.06 -6.00
C ILE A 83 7.39 10.91 -7.19
N GLY A 84 6.12 10.78 -7.57
CA GLY A 84 5.54 11.48 -8.73
C GLY A 84 5.72 10.76 -10.07
N GLY A 85 6.31 9.56 -10.09
CA GLY A 85 6.30 8.70 -11.28
C GLY A 85 4.90 8.17 -11.65
N PRO A 86 4.76 7.46 -12.78
CA PRO A 86 3.51 6.79 -13.15
C PRO A 86 3.12 5.71 -12.14
N LEU A 87 1.85 5.60 -11.77
CA LEU A 87 1.36 4.62 -10.79
C LEU A 87 1.63 3.18 -11.22
N GLU A 88 1.73 2.93 -12.51
CA GLU A 88 1.99 1.61 -13.07
C GLU A 88 3.36 1.07 -12.66
N THR A 89 4.31 1.95 -12.38
CA THR A 89 5.69 1.57 -12.06
C THR A 89 5.82 0.75 -10.76
N GLY A 90 4.83 0.83 -9.87
CA GLY A 90 4.80 0.05 -8.64
C GLY A 90 4.30 -1.39 -8.77
N HIS A 91 3.76 -1.82 -9.93
CA HIS A 91 3.04 -3.12 -10.04
C HIS A 91 3.89 -4.35 -9.72
N GLN A 92 5.21 -4.27 -9.90
CA GLN A 92 6.13 -5.38 -9.66
C GLN A 92 6.84 -5.26 -8.32
N LEU A 93 6.59 -4.18 -7.57
CA LEU A 93 7.22 -3.93 -6.28
C LEU A 93 6.45 -4.60 -5.16
N TYR A 94 7.19 -5.25 -4.28
CA TYR A 94 6.67 -5.89 -3.07
C TYR A 94 5.54 -6.90 -3.34
N THR A 95 5.64 -7.64 -4.44
CA THR A 95 4.66 -8.68 -4.81
C THR A 95 4.50 -9.72 -3.70
N GLU A 96 5.55 -9.99 -2.94
CA GLU A 96 5.51 -10.85 -1.77
C GLU A 96 4.54 -10.36 -0.68
N LEU A 97 4.42 -9.03 -0.49
CA LEU A 97 3.46 -8.46 0.47
C LEU A 97 2.02 -8.62 -0.04
N GLN A 98 1.81 -8.52 -1.36
CA GLN A 98 0.50 -8.72 -1.97
C GLN A 98 0.03 -10.18 -1.87
N ASN A 99 0.96 -11.13 -1.89
CA ASN A 99 0.67 -12.55 -1.81
C ASN A 99 0.43 -13.06 -0.38
N MET A 100 0.61 -12.24 0.65
CA MET A 100 0.43 -12.67 2.04
C MET A 100 -1.00 -13.13 2.39
N TYR A 101 -2.00 -12.77 1.57
CA TYR A 101 -3.42 -12.97 1.87
C TYR A 101 -4.21 -13.60 0.73
N GLN A 102 -3.53 -14.23 -0.23
CA GLN A 102 -4.12 -15.17 -1.18
C GLN A 102 -4.20 -16.56 -0.54
#